data_AF-A0A7G9WHY0-F1
#
_entry.id   AF-A0A7G9WHY0-F1
#
_cell.length_a   1.000
_cell.length_b   1.000
_cell.length_c   1.000
_cell.angle_alpha   90.00
_cell.angle_beta   90.00
_cell.angle_gamma   90.00
#
_symmetry.space_group_name_H-M   'P 1'
#
loop_
_entity.id
_entity.type
_entity.pdbx_description
1 polymer ?
#
loop_
_entity_poly.entity_id
_entity_poly.type
_entity_poly.pdbx_seq_one_letter_code
_entity_poly.pdbx_strand_id
1 'polypeptide(L)'
;MKKILLSVCAAAALAAAVCFGGASGIFASHNTYKTSSPIQVLTLKDEKSQVSAEFQRHYGPVVYKTALLIDGKKNRLQCSLKDPKSAMEIMKKQPANRNFIKLSAKKWNLPELTDATYKQYLQKLNLYTASLLPDDLGGFSNNDAFIEVSDFLGIYDADAANAAALQEVQKVNSQLAKNGGQPVGIDSIVSVMPCGEPISYT
;
A
#
# COMPACT_ATOMS: atom_id res chain seq x y z
N MET A 1 48.00 12.74 -37.57
CA MET A 1 46.73 12.02 -37.40
C MET A 1 46.31 12.10 -35.93
N LYS A 2 44.98 12.19 -35.71
CA LYS A 2 44.23 12.02 -34.46
C LYS A 2 44.26 13.18 -33.42
N LYS A 3 43.25 14.03 -33.56
CA LYS A 3 42.59 14.76 -32.47
C LYS A 3 41.90 13.72 -31.57
N ILE A 4 42.09 13.78 -30.26
CA ILE A 4 41.24 13.07 -29.30
C ILE A 4 40.59 14.14 -28.43
N LEU A 5 39.30 14.36 -28.67
CA LEU A 5 38.40 15.10 -27.80
C LEU A 5 38.31 14.35 -26.46
N LEU A 6 38.70 15.00 -25.36
CA LEU A 6 38.15 14.64 -24.04
C LEU A 6 36.82 15.38 -23.88
N SER A 7 35.73 14.66 -24.11
CA SER A 7 34.39 15.06 -23.70
C SER A 7 34.22 14.72 -22.22
N VAL A 8 34.38 15.72 -21.36
CA VAL A 8 33.88 15.71 -19.99
C VAL A 8 32.39 16.01 -20.06
N CYS A 9 31.53 15.03 -19.82
CA CYS A 9 30.11 15.26 -19.52
C CYS A 9 29.43 14.01 -18.92
N ALA A 10 28.49 14.27 -18.03
CA ALA A 10 27.56 13.36 -17.34
C ALA A 10 28.17 12.54 -16.20
N ALA A 11 28.31 13.10 -15.00
CA ALA A 11 27.24 13.39 -14.03
C ALA A 11 26.65 12.12 -13.40
N ALA A 12 26.82 12.09 -12.08
CA ALA A 12 26.39 11.09 -11.11
C ALA A 12 24.98 10.52 -11.36
N ALA A 13 24.91 9.20 -11.48
CA ALA A 13 23.82 8.41 -10.95
C ALA A 13 24.44 7.40 -9.97
N LEU A 14 24.83 7.91 -8.80
CA LEU A 14 25.21 7.04 -7.69
C LEU A 14 23.97 6.23 -7.35
N ALA A 15 24.09 4.91 -7.52
CA ALA A 15 23.07 3.94 -7.24
C ALA A 15 22.55 4.10 -5.81
N ALA A 16 21.43 4.80 -5.64
CA ALA A 16 20.56 4.63 -4.49
C ALA A 16 19.69 3.39 -4.74
N ALA A 17 20.35 2.24 -4.88
CA ALA A 17 19.76 0.95 -4.56
C ALA A 17 19.68 0.86 -3.02
N VAL A 18 18.91 1.77 -2.42
CA VAL A 18 18.38 1.50 -1.09
C VAL A 18 17.22 0.57 -1.37
N CYS A 19 17.50 -0.72 -1.22
CA CYS A 19 16.48 -1.71 -0.92
C CYS A 19 15.72 -1.19 0.31
N PHE A 20 14.73 -0.32 0.07
CA PHE A 20 13.53 -0.30 0.88
C PHE A 20 12.84 -1.63 0.57
N GLY A 21 13.40 -2.69 1.15
CA GLY A 21 12.62 -3.80 1.63
C GLY A 21 11.61 -3.16 2.57
N GLY A 22 10.49 -2.72 1.98
CA GLY A 22 9.27 -2.52 2.72
C GLY A 22 9.12 -3.79 3.51
N ALA A 23 9.17 -3.67 4.82
CA ALA A 23 8.72 -4.72 5.71
C ALA A 23 7.20 -4.86 5.51
N SER A 24 6.76 -5.27 4.32
CA SER A 24 5.69 -6.25 4.24
C SER A 24 6.31 -7.47 4.88
N GLY A 25 6.02 -7.65 6.18
CA GLY A 25 6.34 -8.88 6.87
C GLY A 25 6.00 -10.02 5.93
N ILE A 26 7.01 -10.81 5.58
CA ILE A 26 6.81 -12.11 4.98
C ILE A 26 6.09 -12.89 6.08
N PHE A 27 4.76 -12.74 6.17
CA PHE A 27 3.94 -13.69 6.86
C PHE A 27 4.26 -15.01 6.18
N ALA A 28 4.85 -15.95 6.93
CA ALA A 28 5.07 -17.29 6.44
C ALA A 28 3.74 -17.75 5.83
N SER A 29 3.72 -17.96 4.51
CA SER A 29 2.52 -18.43 3.82
C SER A 29 2.28 -19.84 4.32
N HIS A 30 1.24 -20.05 5.13
CA HIS A 30 0.92 -21.37 5.63
C HIS A 30 0.25 -22.24 4.54
N ASN A 31 0.17 -21.75 3.29
CA ASN A 31 -0.57 -22.37 2.19
C ASN A 31 -2.02 -22.67 2.61
N THR A 32 -2.58 -21.81 3.46
CA THR A 32 -3.94 -21.95 4.01
C THR A 32 -4.95 -21.74 2.90
N TYR A 33 -4.65 -20.79 2.00
CA TYR A 33 -5.47 -20.50 0.84
C TYR A 33 -4.83 -21.11 -0.39
N LYS A 34 -5.61 -21.85 -1.17
CA LYS A 34 -5.15 -22.46 -2.42
C LYS A 34 -6.20 -22.26 -3.51
N THR A 35 -5.76 -22.28 -4.75
CA THR A 35 -6.64 -22.36 -5.92
C THR A 35 -6.09 -23.37 -6.92
N SER A 36 -6.99 -24.00 -7.67
CA SER A 36 -6.63 -24.91 -8.78
C SER A 36 -6.96 -24.31 -10.15
N SER A 37 -7.56 -23.11 -10.16
CA SER A 37 -8.03 -22.44 -11.36
C SER A 37 -7.24 -21.16 -11.60
N PRO A 38 -7.02 -20.77 -12.87
CA PRO A 38 -6.43 -19.48 -13.18
C PRO A 38 -7.24 -18.34 -12.56
N ILE A 39 -6.55 -17.45 -11.86
CA ILE A 39 -7.13 -16.25 -11.27
C ILE A 39 -7.34 -15.21 -12.37
N GLN A 40 -8.56 -14.70 -12.51
CA GLN A 40 -8.85 -13.63 -13.46
C GLN A 40 -8.80 -12.27 -12.79
N VAL A 41 -8.21 -11.29 -13.47
CA VAL A 41 -8.17 -9.90 -13.00
C VAL A 41 -9.33 -9.13 -13.62
N LEU A 42 -10.17 -8.53 -12.79
CA LEU A 42 -11.33 -7.74 -13.19
C LEU A 42 -11.07 -6.26 -12.90
N THR A 43 -11.05 -5.43 -13.93
CA THR A 43 -11.04 -3.97 -13.78
C THR A 43 -12.43 -3.47 -13.43
N LEU A 44 -12.55 -2.74 -12.32
CA LEU A 44 -13.80 -2.17 -11.85
C LEU A 44 -13.89 -0.71 -12.31
N LYS A 45 -15.11 -0.27 -12.67
CA LYS A 45 -15.38 1.13 -13.02
C LYS A 45 -15.60 1.95 -11.75
N ASP A 46 -14.54 2.12 -10.96
CA ASP A 46 -14.55 2.88 -9.70
C ASP A 46 -15.73 2.50 -8.78
N GLU A 47 -15.82 1.20 -8.44
CA GLU A 47 -16.88 0.71 -7.57
C GLU A 47 -16.78 1.35 -6.17
N LYS A 48 -17.91 1.75 -5.58
CA LYS A 48 -17.94 2.49 -4.31
C LYS A 48 -17.28 1.70 -3.18
N SER A 49 -16.41 2.35 -2.42
CA SER A 49 -15.84 1.78 -1.19
C SER A 49 -16.78 1.92 0.00
N GLN A 50 -16.51 1.15 1.05
CA GLN A 50 -17.16 1.25 2.36
C GLN A 50 -16.43 2.20 3.32
N VAL A 51 -15.41 2.93 2.83
CA VAL A 51 -14.71 3.95 3.64
C VAL A 51 -15.69 5.03 4.06
N SER A 52 -15.55 5.52 5.29
CA SER A 52 -16.52 6.44 5.90
C SER A 52 -16.79 7.67 5.01
N ALA A 53 -18.04 8.14 5.03
CA ALA A 53 -18.42 9.34 4.27
C ALA A 53 -17.66 10.59 4.74
N GLU A 54 -17.26 10.63 6.01
CA GLU A 54 -16.43 11.70 6.58
C GLU A 54 -15.03 11.72 5.98
N PHE A 55 -14.34 10.57 5.95
CA PHE A 55 -13.03 10.45 5.30
C PHE A 55 -13.11 10.88 3.83
N GLN A 56 -14.13 10.39 3.11
CA GLN A 56 -14.30 10.73 1.69
C GLN A 56 -14.65 12.20 1.46
N ARG A 57 -15.31 12.87 2.42
CA ARG A 57 -15.55 14.31 2.38
C ARG A 57 -14.26 15.10 2.54
N HIS A 58 -13.34 14.63 3.38
CA HIS A 58 -12.08 15.30 3.65
C HIS A 58 -11.04 15.08 2.55
N TYR A 59 -10.88 13.84 2.07
CA TYR A 59 -9.77 13.46 1.19
C TYR A 59 -10.18 13.11 -0.24
N GLY A 60 -11.48 13.15 -0.52
CA GLY A 60 -12.04 12.81 -1.82
C GLY A 60 -12.44 11.33 -1.94
N PRO A 61 -12.98 10.93 -3.10
CA PRO A 61 -13.54 9.59 -3.28
C PRO A 61 -12.52 8.47 -3.12
N VAL A 62 -12.94 7.41 -2.42
CA VAL A 62 -12.18 6.16 -2.29
C VAL A 62 -12.96 5.05 -2.99
N VAL A 63 -12.29 4.30 -3.87
CA VAL A 63 -12.95 3.37 -4.80
C VAL A 63 -12.21 2.05 -4.91
N TYR A 64 -12.94 0.98 -5.21
CA TYR A 64 -12.35 -0.26 -5.66
C TYR A 64 -12.09 -0.18 -7.17
N LYS A 65 -10.82 -0.29 -7.56
CA LYS A 65 -10.37 -0.28 -8.96
C LYS A 65 -10.24 -1.68 -9.55
N THR A 66 -10.06 -2.69 -8.69
CA THR A 66 -9.74 -4.06 -9.13
C THR A 66 -10.39 -5.10 -8.23
N ALA A 67 -10.83 -6.20 -8.84
CA ALA A 67 -11.19 -7.44 -8.16
C ALA A 67 -10.51 -8.64 -8.84
N LEU A 68 -10.40 -9.74 -8.11
CA LEU A 68 -9.92 -11.02 -8.59
C LEU A 68 -11.08 -12.01 -8.62
N LEU A 69 -11.24 -12.73 -9.72
CA LEU A 69 -12.09 -13.91 -9.80
C LEU A 69 -11.25 -15.14 -9.47
N ILE A 70 -11.48 -15.72 -8.30
CA ILE A 70 -10.77 -16.91 -7.80
C ILE A 70 -11.82 -17.98 -7.59
N ASP A 71 -11.67 -19.12 -8.29
CA ASP A 71 -12.63 -20.24 -8.25
C ASP A 71 -14.11 -19.80 -8.38
N GLY A 72 -14.34 -18.87 -9.33
CA GLY A 72 -15.66 -18.33 -9.64
C GLY A 72 -16.19 -17.26 -8.68
N LYS A 73 -15.43 -16.90 -7.63
CA LYS A 73 -15.82 -15.88 -6.64
C LYS A 73 -15.08 -14.57 -6.86
N LYS A 74 -15.82 -13.46 -6.88
CA LYS A 74 -15.28 -12.11 -7.00
C LYS A 74 -14.79 -11.65 -5.63
N ASN A 75 -13.50 -11.35 -5.53
CA ASN A 75 -12.84 -10.83 -4.35
C ASN A 75 -12.25 -9.46 -4.69
N ARG A 76 -12.69 -8.39 -4.03
CA ARG A 76 -12.13 -7.06 -4.26
C ARG A 76 -10.73 -6.99 -3.67
N LEU A 77 -9.84 -6.24 -4.32
CA LEU A 77 -8.59 -5.83 -3.69
C LEU A 77 -8.83 -4.61 -2.79
N GLN A 78 -7.78 -4.03 -2.21
CA GLN A 78 -7.92 -2.84 -1.37
C GLN A 78 -8.51 -1.68 -2.18
N CYS A 79 -9.37 -0.89 -1.55
CA CYS A 79 -9.82 0.36 -2.13
C CYS A 79 -8.72 1.42 -2.04
N SER A 80 -8.67 2.34 -3.01
CA SER A 80 -7.67 3.41 -3.03
C SER A 80 -8.28 4.76 -3.38
N LEU A 81 -7.53 5.82 -3.10
CA LEU A 81 -7.91 7.19 -3.44
C LEU A 81 -8.05 7.33 -4.95
N LYS A 82 -9.14 7.99 -5.38
CA LYS A 82 -9.35 8.31 -6.79
C LYS A 82 -8.34 9.34 -7.30
N ASP A 83 -7.98 10.31 -6.46
CA ASP A 83 -6.93 11.30 -6.73
C ASP A 83 -5.94 11.36 -5.54
N PRO A 84 -4.93 10.48 -5.52
CA PRO A 84 -4.01 10.39 -4.39
C PRO A 84 -3.18 11.68 -4.21
N LYS A 85 -2.83 12.37 -5.30
CA LYS A 85 -2.01 13.60 -5.23
C LYS A 85 -2.78 14.73 -4.54
N SER A 86 -4.02 14.96 -4.96
CA SER A 86 -4.88 15.97 -4.33
C SER A 86 -5.14 15.63 -2.85
N ALA A 87 -5.41 14.36 -2.56
CA ALA A 87 -5.65 13.88 -1.21
C ALA A 87 -4.44 14.09 -0.28
N MET A 88 -3.21 13.82 -0.75
CA MET A 88 -1.97 14.07 0.00
C MET A 88 -1.78 15.56 0.32
N GLU A 89 -2.07 16.44 -0.63
CA GLU A 89 -2.00 17.88 -0.41
C GLU A 89 -3.02 18.37 0.62
N ILE A 90 -4.22 17.77 0.65
CA ILE A 90 -5.24 18.09 1.66
C ILE A 90 -4.78 17.59 3.05
N MET A 91 -4.30 16.36 3.14
CA MET A 91 -3.78 15.76 4.38
C MET A 91 -2.72 16.64 5.04
N LYS A 92 -1.78 17.16 4.25
CA LYS A 92 -0.72 18.05 4.75
C LYS A 92 -1.20 19.44 5.19
N LYS A 93 -2.39 19.88 4.76
CA LYS A 93 -2.92 21.23 5.04
C LYS A 93 -3.81 21.29 6.27
N GLN A 94 -4.44 20.17 6.65
CA GLN A 94 -5.30 20.13 7.83
C GLN A 94 -4.48 20.44 9.10
N PRO A 95 -4.90 21.40 9.96
CA PRO A 95 -4.05 21.86 11.05
C PRO A 95 -3.58 20.77 12.02
N ALA A 96 -4.48 19.89 12.45
CA ALA A 96 -4.16 18.79 13.36
C ALA A 96 -3.14 17.82 12.73
N ASN A 97 -3.43 17.35 11.52
CA ASN A 97 -2.58 16.40 10.80
C ASN A 97 -1.22 17.01 10.44
N ARG A 98 -1.20 18.27 9.98
CA ARG A 98 0.04 19.00 9.70
C ARG A 98 0.94 19.10 10.92
N ASN A 99 0.37 19.41 12.09
CA ASN A 99 1.13 19.53 13.33
C ASN A 99 1.69 18.17 13.75
N PHE A 100 0.87 17.11 13.68
CA PHE A 100 1.29 15.76 13.97
C PHE A 100 2.37 15.24 13.00
N ILE A 101 2.23 15.49 11.70
CA ILE A 101 3.23 15.15 10.67
C ILE A 101 4.56 15.84 10.96
N LYS A 102 4.55 17.14 11.30
CA LYS A 102 5.76 17.88 11.69
C LYS A 102 6.43 17.31 12.94
N LEU A 103 5.63 16.94 13.94
CA LEU A 103 6.13 16.34 15.17
C LEU A 103 6.77 14.97 14.90
N SER A 104 6.10 14.14 14.11
CA SER A 104 6.60 12.83 13.64
C SER A 104 7.91 12.98 12.85
N ALA A 105 7.97 13.94 11.94
CA ALA A 105 9.17 14.25 11.15
C ALA A 105 10.35 14.61 12.06
N LYS A 106 10.12 15.44 13.07
CA LYS A 106 11.14 15.81 14.07
C LYS A 106 11.58 14.62 14.92
N LYS A 107 10.62 13.85 15.44
CA LYS A 107 10.88 12.70 16.33
C LYS A 107 11.74 11.63 15.68
N TRP A 108 11.52 11.36 14.39
CA TRP A 108 12.19 10.30 13.65
C TRP A 108 13.19 10.80 12.60
N ASN A 109 13.45 12.11 12.56
CA ASN A 109 14.30 12.75 11.55
C ASN A 109 13.90 12.38 10.11
N LEU A 110 12.61 12.42 9.81
CA LEU A 110 12.08 12.08 8.48
C LEU A 110 12.06 13.30 7.56
N PRO A 111 12.26 13.10 6.24
CA PRO A 111 12.01 14.15 5.25
C PRO A 111 10.53 14.53 5.22
N GLU A 112 10.20 15.61 4.51
CA GLU A 112 8.81 16.03 4.30
C GLU A 112 7.95 14.88 3.76
N LEU A 113 6.69 14.79 4.21
CA LEU A 113 5.73 13.83 3.70
C LEU A 113 5.39 14.12 2.23
N THR A 114 5.71 13.17 1.37
CA THR A 114 5.52 13.18 -0.08
C THR A 114 5.26 11.76 -0.59
N ASP A 115 4.95 11.64 -1.88
CA ASP A 115 4.84 10.34 -2.57
C ASP A 115 6.13 9.48 -2.47
N ALA A 116 7.30 10.10 -2.38
CA ALA A 116 8.55 9.37 -2.26
C ALA A 116 8.87 8.92 -0.82
N THR A 117 8.22 9.52 0.19
CA THR A 117 8.64 9.40 1.59
C THR A 117 7.56 8.83 2.51
N TYR A 118 6.30 8.73 2.05
CA TYR A 118 5.17 8.30 2.87
C TYR A 118 5.37 6.93 3.53
N LYS A 119 6.05 5.99 2.86
CA LYS A 119 6.33 4.65 3.43
C LYS A 119 7.15 4.70 4.71
N GLN A 120 8.02 5.70 4.85
CA GLN A 120 8.81 5.88 6.07
C GLN A 120 7.91 6.30 7.25
N TYR A 121 6.92 7.15 7.00
CA TYR A 121 5.93 7.53 8.00
C TYR A 121 5.05 6.33 8.36
N LEU A 122 4.49 5.64 7.36
CA LEU A 122 3.64 4.46 7.55
C LEU A 122 4.35 3.39 8.38
N GLN A 123 5.62 3.08 8.07
CA GLN A 123 6.42 2.11 8.82
C GLN A 123 6.58 2.49 10.29
N LYS A 124 6.81 3.78 10.59
CA LYS A 124 6.97 4.24 11.98
C LYS A 124 5.66 4.24 12.75
N LEU A 125 4.56 4.63 12.09
CA LEU A 125 3.23 4.68 12.70
C LEU A 125 2.69 3.28 12.99
N ASN A 126 2.98 2.29 12.14
CA ASN A 126 2.58 0.90 12.34
C ASN A 126 3.14 0.26 13.62
N LEU A 127 4.19 0.83 14.22
CA LEU A 127 4.70 0.39 15.52
C LEU A 127 3.73 0.67 16.68
N TYR A 128 2.75 1.56 16.46
CA TYR A 128 1.81 2.03 17.47
C TYR A 128 0.36 1.63 17.17
N THR A 129 0.09 0.84 16.12
CA THR A 129 -1.28 0.45 15.76
C THR A 129 -2.02 -0.32 16.88
N ALA A 130 -1.29 -1.00 17.76
CA ALA A 130 -1.85 -1.72 18.92
C ALA A 130 -1.37 -1.17 20.27
N SER A 131 -0.77 0.03 20.27
CA SER A 131 -0.14 0.63 21.45
C SER A 131 -0.56 2.09 21.61
N LEU A 132 -0.39 2.62 22.82
CA LEU A 132 -0.57 4.05 23.05
C LEU A 132 0.52 4.85 22.32
N LEU A 133 0.13 5.99 21.76
CA LEU A 133 1.07 6.95 21.21
C LEU A 133 1.98 7.48 22.34
N PRO A 134 3.30 7.59 22.15
CA PRO A 134 4.19 8.11 23.18
C PRO A 134 3.98 9.61 23.42
N ASP A 135 4.30 10.07 24.64
CA ASP A 135 4.10 11.47 25.06
C ASP A 135 4.85 12.48 24.19
N ASP A 136 6.01 12.10 23.65
CA ASP A 136 6.81 12.95 22.76
C ASP A 136 6.23 13.09 21.34
N LEU A 137 5.21 12.29 21.02
CA LEU A 137 4.32 12.45 19.87
C LEU A 137 2.98 13.06 20.27
N GLY A 138 2.85 13.57 21.51
CA GLY A 138 1.65 14.21 22.05
C GLY A 138 0.70 13.27 22.78
N GLY A 139 1.05 11.98 22.90
CA GLY A 139 0.25 10.99 23.62
C GLY A 139 -1.23 11.01 23.21
N PHE A 140 -2.12 10.96 24.20
CA PHE A 140 -3.56 10.99 23.97
C PHE A 140 -4.04 12.23 23.20
N SER A 141 -3.41 13.39 23.37
CA SER A 141 -3.86 14.64 22.75
C SER A 141 -3.72 14.66 21.22
N ASN A 142 -2.86 13.82 20.67
CA ASN A 142 -2.65 13.67 19.23
C ASN A 142 -3.23 12.35 18.69
N ASN A 143 -3.99 11.59 19.49
CA ASN A 143 -4.47 10.27 19.09
C ASN A 143 -5.37 10.32 17.84
N ASP A 144 -6.26 11.31 17.74
CA ASP A 144 -7.13 11.46 16.58
C ASP A 144 -6.33 11.76 15.30
N ALA A 145 -5.35 12.66 15.38
CA ALA A 145 -4.46 12.96 14.26
C ALA A 145 -3.57 11.76 13.88
N PHE A 146 -3.13 10.98 14.88
CA PHE A 146 -2.40 9.73 14.65
C PHE A 146 -3.24 8.71 13.89
N ILE A 147 -4.48 8.47 14.32
CA ILE A 147 -5.41 7.55 13.66
C ILE A 147 -5.67 8.03 12.24
N GLU A 148 -6.02 9.31 12.06
CA GLU A 148 -6.37 9.85 10.75
C GLU A 148 -5.20 9.80 9.76
N VAL A 149 -3.99 10.16 10.19
CA VAL A 149 -2.79 10.07 9.35
C VAL A 149 -2.45 8.61 9.04
N SER A 150 -2.59 7.69 10.01
CA SER A 150 -2.31 6.27 9.79
C SER A 150 -3.29 5.64 8.80
N ASP A 151 -4.59 5.89 8.98
CA ASP A 151 -5.64 5.39 8.11
C ASP A 151 -5.48 5.92 6.68
N PHE A 152 -5.21 7.22 6.54
CA PHE A 152 -4.93 7.82 5.25
C PHE A 152 -3.73 7.18 4.55
N LEU A 153 -2.61 7.00 5.26
CA LEU A 153 -1.41 6.41 4.69
C LEU A 153 -1.62 4.93 4.31
N GLY A 154 -2.45 4.21 5.06
CA GLY A 154 -2.89 2.87 4.69
C GLY A 154 -3.66 2.84 3.36
N ILE A 155 -4.65 3.72 3.20
CA ILE A 155 -5.40 3.85 1.94
C ILE A 155 -4.51 4.37 0.79
N TYR A 156 -3.54 5.23 1.10
CA TYR A 156 -2.57 5.75 0.12
C TYR A 156 -1.64 4.65 -0.40
N ASP A 157 -1.19 3.72 0.45
CA ASP A 157 -0.33 2.58 0.04
C ASP A 157 -1.10 1.48 -0.71
N ALA A 158 -2.44 1.50 -0.67
CA ALA A 158 -3.29 0.46 -1.25
C ALA A 158 -3.02 0.18 -2.74
N ASP A 159 -2.76 1.21 -3.56
CA ASP A 159 -2.42 1.02 -4.98
C ASP A 159 -1.09 0.26 -5.15
N ALA A 160 -0.10 0.48 -4.28
CA ALA A 160 1.16 -0.24 -4.30
C ALA A 160 0.99 -1.69 -3.82
N ALA A 161 0.20 -1.92 -2.77
CA ALA A 161 -0.15 -3.27 -2.30
C ALA A 161 -0.91 -4.08 -3.36
N ASN A 162 -1.88 -3.45 -4.02
CA ASN A 162 -2.64 -4.04 -5.11
C ASN A 162 -1.72 -4.41 -6.29
N ALA A 163 -0.80 -3.54 -6.67
CA ALA A 163 0.17 -3.82 -7.74
C ALA A 163 1.04 -5.05 -7.41
N ALA A 164 1.51 -5.18 -6.16
CA ALA A 164 2.27 -6.34 -5.72
C ALA A 164 1.43 -7.64 -5.78
N ALA A 165 0.16 -7.58 -5.38
CA ALA A 165 -0.74 -8.72 -5.47
C ALA A 165 -1.02 -9.15 -6.93
N LEU A 166 -1.14 -8.18 -7.85
CA LEU A 166 -1.30 -8.47 -9.27
C LEU A 166 -0.06 -9.13 -9.89
N GLN A 167 1.14 -8.76 -9.44
CA GLN A 167 2.37 -9.47 -9.83
C GLN A 167 2.36 -10.92 -9.30
N GLU A 168 1.84 -11.14 -8.10
CA GLU A 168 1.73 -12.47 -7.52
C GLU A 168 0.70 -13.34 -8.25
N VAL A 169 -0.44 -12.77 -8.66
CA VAL A 169 -1.42 -13.43 -9.53
C VAL A 169 -0.77 -13.97 -10.81
N GLN A 170 0.13 -13.19 -11.43
CA GLN A 170 0.86 -13.64 -12.62
C GLN A 170 1.76 -14.85 -12.32
N LYS A 171 2.43 -14.88 -11.16
CA LYS A 171 3.25 -16.02 -10.74
C LYS A 171 2.41 -17.26 -10.49
N VAL A 172 1.29 -17.12 -9.76
CA VAL A 172 0.36 -18.21 -9.46
C VAL A 172 -0.22 -18.80 -10.75
N ASN A 173 -0.71 -17.97 -11.66
CA ASN A 173 -1.23 -18.43 -12.95
C ASN A 173 -0.16 -19.16 -13.79
N SER A 174 1.08 -18.69 -13.74
CA SER A 174 2.20 -19.37 -14.40
C SER A 174 2.52 -20.74 -13.77
N GLN A 175 2.39 -20.87 -12.45
CA GLN A 175 2.58 -22.15 -11.75
C GLN A 175 1.44 -23.13 -12.04
N LEU A 176 0.19 -22.67 -12.03
CA LEU A 176 -0.99 -23.49 -12.39
C LEU A 176 -0.87 -24.09 -13.80
N ALA A 177 -0.44 -23.28 -14.76
CA ALA A 177 -0.22 -23.71 -16.14
C ALA A 177 0.88 -24.78 -16.26
N LYS A 178 1.95 -24.68 -15.46
CA LYS A 178 3.06 -25.65 -15.43
C LYS A 178 2.71 -26.95 -14.71
N ASN A 179 1.91 -26.86 -13.65
CA ASN A 179 1.62 -27.97 -12.76
C ASN A 179 0.33 -28.72 -13.12
N GLY A 180 -0.27 -28.46 -14.30
CA GLY A 180 -1.45 -29.20 -14.78
C GLY A 180 -2.68 -29.08 -13.86
N GLY A 181 -2.86 -27.93 -13.20
CA GLY A 181 -4.00 -27.69 -12.30
C GLY A 181 -3.83 -28.22 -10.87
N GLN A 182 -2.62 -28.62 -10.46
CA GLN A 182 -2.36 -28.87 -9.03
C GLN A 182 -2.58 -27.59 -8.20
N PRO A 183 -3.19 -27.67 -7.01
CA PRO A 183 -3.47 -26.50 -6.19
C PRO A 183 -2.21 -25.70 -5.84
N VAL A 184 -2.27 -24.38 -6.05
CA VAL A 184 -1.19 -23.42 -5.74
C VAL A 184 -1.63 -22.52 -4.59
N GLY A 185 -0.71 -22.23 -3.66
CA GLY A 185 -0.95 -21.34 -2.51
C GLY A 185 -1.14 -19.88 -2.94
N ILE A 186 -2.08 -19.18 -2.30
CA ILE A 186 -2.47 -17.80 -2.62
C ILE A 186 -2.54 -16.89 -1.39
N ASP A 187 -1.96 -17.29 -0.25
CA ASP A 187 -2.02 -16.50 1.01
C ASP A 187 -1.49 -15.07 0.83
N SER A 188 -0.46 -14.88 0.02
CA SER A 188 0.12 -13.57 -0.31
C SER A 188 -0.90 -12.66 -1.03
N ILE A 189 -1.70 -13.22 -1.94
CA ILE A 189 -2.77 -12.50 -2.63
C ILE A 189 -3.94 -12.22 -1.67
N VAL A 190 -4.27 -13.18 -0.81
CA VAL A 190 -5.33 -13.05 0.18
C VAL A 190 -5.01 -11.99 1.23
N SER A 191 -3.74 -11.87 1.64
CA SER A 191 -3.31 -10.93 2.68
C SER A 191 -3.56 -9.46 2.34
N VAL A 192 -3.74 -9.13 1.06
CA VAL A 192 -4.08 -7.78 0.61
C VAL A 192 -5.58 -7.56 0.42
N MET A 193 -6.43 -8.58 0.54
CA MET A 193 -7.87 -8.40 0.42
C MET A 193 -8.45 -7.71 1.66
N PRO A 194 -9.51 -6.90 1.53
CA PRO A 194 -10.19 -6.34 2.70
C PRO A 194 -10.69 -7.45 3.64
N CYS A 195 -10.47 -7.28 4.94
CA CYS A 195 -10.97 -8.22 5.96
C CYS A 195 -12.49 -8.37 5.87
N GLY A 196 -12.99 -9.61 5.94
CA GLY A 196 -14.42 -9.91 5.91
C GLY A 196 -15.02 -10.04 4.51
N GLU A 197 -14.24 -9.86 3.43
CA GLU A 197 -14.67 -10.37 2.13
C GLU A 197 -14.57 -11.91 2.13
N PRO A 198 -15.64 -12.62 1.73
CA PRO A 198 -15.67 -14.07 1.82
C PRO A 198 -14.72 -14.68 0.78
N ILE A 199 -13.53 -15.06 1.22
CA ILE A 199 -12.78 -16.13 0.55
C ILE A 199 -13.47 -17.43 0.96
N SER A 200 -14.63 -17.70 0.36
CA SER A 200 -15.38 -18.89 0.70
C SER A 200 -14.70 -20.11 0.09
N TYR A 201 -14.24 -21.01 0.95
CA TYR A 201 -13.66 -22.28 0.55
C TYR A 201 -14.74 -23.29 0.15
N THR A 202 -14.36 -24.19 -0.75
CA THR A 202 -14.81 -25.58 -0.79
C THR A 202 -13.66 -26.45 -0.34
#